data_AF-A0A137QR67-F1
#
_entry.id   AF-A0A137QR67-F1
#
_cell.length_a   1.000
_cell.length_b   1.000
_cell.length_c   1.000
_cell.angle_alpha   90.00
_cell.angle_beta   90.00
_cell.angle_gamma   90.00
#
_symmetry.space_group_name_H-M   'P 1'
#
loop_
_entity.id
_entity.type
_entity.pdbx_description
1 polymer ?
#
loop_
_entity_poly.entity_id
_entity_poly.type
_entity_poly.pdbx_seq_one_letter_code
_entity_poly.pdbx_strand_id
1 'polypeptide(L)'
;MRSLGSSTSDPRASEKRITATTRQLESMIRLSEAHARMRFSPFVEEKDVIEAYRLMREAIKTSAMDPRTGKIDMSLLTTGTSSGTRKLREDMRKALLSLLDGDSEVGRGARGQRGVKWTELVRVFREGSSAKVDVVEFGEVVRALEGEGLVRVVGGFGERGVIRRVVEV
;
A
#
# COMPACT_ATOMS: atom_id res chain seq x y z
N MET A 1 1.41 35.38 21.69
CA MET A 1 2.12 34.42 20.83
C MET A 1 1.77 33.01 21.30
N ARG A 2 0.84 32.32 20.63
CA ARG A 2 0.52 30.90 20.90
C ARG A 2 1.13 30.06 19.79
N SER A 3 1.95 29.11 20.20
CA SER A 3 2.66 28.13 19.38
C SER A 3 1.70 27.38 18.45
N LEU A 4 1.97 27.45 17.14
CA LEU A 4 1.38 26.60 16.12
C LEU A 4 1.97 25.20 16.28
N GLY A 5 1.17 24.27 16.80
CA GLY A 5 1.51 22.86 16.85
C GLY A 5 1.68 22.31 15.44
N SER A 6 2.88 21.81 15.16
CA SER A 6 3.19 20.95 14.03
C SER A 6 2.19 19.80 13.96
N SER A 7 1.38 19.78 12.91
CA SER A 7 0.54 18.63 12.56
C SER A 7 1.42 17.48 12.11
N THR A 8 2.01 16.78 13.07
CA THR A 8 2.65 15.49 12.85
C THR A 8 1.59 14.55 12.33
N SER A 9 1.76 14.13 11.08
CA SER A 9 0.93 13.15 10.38
C SER A 9 0.67 11.92 11.23
N ASP A 10 -0.55 11.76 11.73
CA ASP A 10 -0.98 10.56 12.45
C ASP A 10 -1.26 9.45 11.42
N PRO A 11 -0.43 8.39 11.32
CA PRO A 11 -0.58 7.33 10.32
C PRO A 11 -1.80 6.44 10.56
N ARG A 12 -2.51 6.62 11.68
CA ARG A 12 -3.79 5.96 11.97
C ARG A 12 -4.99 6.73 11.39
N ALA A 13 -4.83 8.00 11.03
CA ALA A 13 -5.90 8.78 10.40
C ALA A 13 -6.16 8.36 8.92
N SER A 14 -5.21 7.69 8.28
CA SER A 14 -5.41 7.06 6.97
C SER A 14 -6.27 5.80 7.01
N GLU A 15 -6.34 5.09 8.14
CA GLU A 15 -7.09 3.82 8.27
C GLU A 15 -8.62 4.01 8.27
N LYS A 16 -9.10 5.25 8.48
CA LYS A 16 -10.54 5.56 8.60
C LYS A 16 -11.03 6.65 7.64
N ARG A 17 -10.27 6.98 6.60
CA ARG A 17 -10.81 7.82 5.53
C ARG A 17 -11.73 6.96 4.67
N ILE A 18 -13.01 6.98 5.00
CA ILE A 18 -14.08 6.63 4.07
C ILE A 18 -13.92 7.61 2.90
N THR A 19 -13.21 7.19 1.87
CA THR A 19 -12.98 7.96 0.65
C THR A 19 -14.27 7.98 -0.15
N ALA A 20 -15.18 8.89 0.21
CA ALA A 20 -16.05 9.50 -0.78
C ALA A 20 -15.16 10.40 -1.65
N THR A 21 -14.69 9.87 -2.77
CA THR A 21 -13.87 10.62 -3.72
C THR A 21 -14.77 11.57 -4.50
N THR A 22 -14.25 12.74 -4.89
CA THR A 22 -14.97 13.69 -5.77
C THR A 22 -15.44 13.01 -7.06
N ARG A 23 -14.66 12.04 -7.58
CA ARG A 23 -15.05 11.20 -8.72
C ARG A 23 -16.34 10.41 -8.48
N GLN A 24 -16.56 9.88 -7.27
CA GLN A 24 -17.80 9.16 -6.95
C GLN A 24 -19.00 10.11 -6.96
N LEU A 25 -18.83 11.33 -6.45
CA LEU A 25 -19.88 12.35 -6.53
C LEU A 25 -20.22 12.67 -7.98
N GLU A 26 -19.22 12.93 -8.83
CA GLU A 26 -19.46 13.19 -10.26
C GLU A 26 -20.08 11.99 -10.98
N SER A 27 -19.70 10.77 -10.62
CA SER A 27 -20.27 9.54 -11.19
C SER A 27 -21.75 9.40 -10.80
N MET A 28 -22.08 9.74 -9.55
CA MET A 28 -23.45 9.74 -9.06
C MET A 28 -24.31 10.79 -9.79
N ILE A 29 -23.78 12.01 -9.97
CA ILE A 29 -24.45 13.07 -10.74
C ILE A 29 -24.72 12.58 -12.18
N ARG A 30 -23.72 12.02 -12.87
CA ARG A 30 -23.88 11.49 -14.23
C ARG A 30 -24.92 10.39 -14.32
N LEU A 31 -24.94 9.46 -13.37
CA LEU A 31 -25.93 8.37 -13.34
C LEU A 31 -27.34 8.91 -13.09
N SER A 32 -27.51 9.87 -12.17
CA SER A 32 -28.80 10.50 -11.90
C SER A 32 -29.33 11.29 -13.10
N GLU A 33 -28.47 12.05 -13.78
CA GLU A 33 -28.84 12.75 -15.01
C GLU A 33 -29.22 11.78 -16.14
N ALA A 34 -28.48 10.69 -16.30
CA ALA A 34 -28.80 9.65 -17.28
C ALA A 34 -30.15 9.00 -16.99
N HIS A 35 -30.42 8.68 -15.73
CA HIS A 35 -31.70 8.10 -15.30
C HIS A 35 -32.88 9.07 -15.52
N ALA A 36 -32.70 10.36 -15.23
CA ALA A 36 -33.70 11.39 -15.54
C ALA A 36 -33.97 11.50 -17.05
N ARG A 37 -32.92 11.49 -17.89
CA ARG A 37 -33.02 11.54 -19.35
C ARG A 37 -33.72 10.31 -19.93
N MET A 38 -33.47 9.11 -19.40
CA MET A 38 -34.15 7.88 -19.84
C MET A 38 -35.67 7.94 -19.65
N ARG A 39 -36.13 8.67 -18.63
CA ARG A 39 -37.56 8.93 -18.38
C ARG A 39 -38.09 10.17 -19.10
N PHE A 40 -37.29 10.81 -19.96
CA PHE A 40 -37.57 12.10 -20.60
C PHE A 40 -37.89 13.23 -19.60
N SER A 41 -37.31 13.18 -18.39
CA SER A 41 -37.47 14.24 -17.40
C SER A 41 -36.50 15.40 -17.68
N PRO A 42 -36.97 16.65 -17.70
CA PRO A 42 -36.09 17.82 -17.83
C PRO A 42 -35.31 18.14 -16.54
N PHE A 43 -35.75 17.59 -15.40
CA PHE A 43 -35.11 17.80 -14.10
C PHE A 43 -34.76 16.45 -13.46
N VAL A 44 -33.67 16.45 -12.69
CA VAL A 44 -33.29 15.33 -11.84
C VAL A 44 -34.15 15.36 -10.58
N GLU A 45 -34.83 14.26 -10.29
CA GLU A 45 -35.65 14.09 -9.09
C GLU A 45 -34.96 13.17 -8.07
N GLU A 46 -35.45 13.18 -6.84
CA GLU A 46 -34.90 12.35 -5.74
C GLU A 46 -34.80 10.87 -6.12
N LYS A 47 -35.79 10.33 -6.81
CA LYS A 47 -35.81 8.93 -7.26
C LYS A 47 -34.65 8.57 -8.21
N ASP A 48 -34.17 9.53 -9.00
CA ASP A 48 -33.04 9.33 -9.92
C ASP A 48 -31.71 9.24 -9.13
N VAL A 49 -31.60 9.96 -8.02
CA VAL A 49 -30.45 9.89 -7.09
C VAL A 49 -30.48 8.61 -6.26
N ILE A 50 -31.64 8.20 -5.78
CA ILE A 50 -31.82 6.95 -5.04
C ILE A 50 -31.40 5.75 -5.90
N GLU A 51 -31.81 5.73 -7.17
CA GLU A 51 -31.45 4.64 -8.08
C GLU A 51 -29.96 4.65 -8.44
N ALA A 52 -29.38 5.83 -8.71
CA ALA A 52 -27.94 5.97 -8.91
C ALA A 52 -27.13 5.48 -7.70
N TYR A 53 -27.57 5.82 -6.48
CA TYR A 53 -26.95 5.34 -5.25
C TYR A 53 -27.05 3.81 -5.12
N ARG A 54 -28.21 3.22 -5.43
CA ARG A 54 -28.41 1.77 -5.40
C ARG A 54 -27.42 1.06 -6.32
N LEU A 55 -27.35 1.50 -7.58
CA LEU A 55 -26.43 0.96 -8.59
C LEU A 55 -24.96 1.08 -8.16
N MET A 56 -24.57 2.26 -7.70
CA MET A 56 -23.18 2.51 -7.30
C MET A 56 -22.79 1.67 -6.07
N ARG A 57 -23.70 1.50 -5.11
CA ARG A 57 -23.49 0.66 -3.92
C ARG A 57 -23.33 -0.81 -4.27
N GLU A 58 -24.16 -1.33 -5.17
CA GLU A 58 -24.05 -2.71 -5.65
C GLU A 58 -22.75 -2.95 -6.41
N ALA A 59 -22.38 -2.04 -7.31
CA ALA A 59 -21.14 -2.13 -8.08
C ALA A 59 -19.89 -2.11 -7.18
N ILE A 60 -19.84 -1.21 -6.18
CA ILE A 60 -18.73 -1.13 -5.23
C ILE A 60 -18.63 -2.40 -4.39
N LYS A 61 -19.76 -2.93 -3.92
CA LYS A 61 -19.77 -4.14 -3.07
C LYS A 61 -19.16 -5.34 -3.80
N THR A 62 -19.45 -5.52 -5.09
CA THR A 62 -18.95 -6.64 -5.88
C THR A 62 -17.48 -6.51 -6.24
N SER A 63 -16.99 -5.28 -6.44
CA SER A 63 -15.66 -5.02 -7.01
C SER A 63 -14.58 -4.65 -5.98
N ALA A 64 -14.97 -4.21 -4.77
CA ALA A 64 -14.05 -3.68 -3.76
C ALA A 64 -13.99 -4.50 -2.47
N MET A 65 -14.54 -5.71 -2.45
CA MET A 65 -14.48 -6.55 -1.24
C MET A 65 -13.08 -7.16 -1.11
N ASP A 66 -12.37 -6.84 -0.03
CA ASP A 66 -11.10 -7.49 0.28
C ASP A 66 -11.38 -8.97 0.64
N PRO A 67 -10.82 -9.94 -0.12
CA PRO A 67 -11.07 -11.37 0.10
C PRO A 67 -10.57 -11.86 1.47
N ARG A 68 -9.67 -11.12 2.13
CA ARG A 68 -9.13 -11.48 3.45
C ARG A 68 -9.98 -10.99 4.60
N THR A 69 -10.61 -9.82 4.46
CA THR A 69 -11.30 -9.14 5.58
C THR A 69 -12.81 -9.04 5.39
N GLY A 70 -13.33 -9.27 4.18
CA GLY A 70 -14.76 -9.14 3.85
C GLY A 70 -15.28 -7.70 3.90
N LYS A 71 -14.39 -6.72 4.07
CA LYS A 71 -14.72 -5.28 4.12
C LYS A 71 -14.49 -4.63 2.75
N ILE A 72 -15.19 -3.53 2.51
CA ILE A 72 -15.02 -2.71 1.31
C ILE A 72 -13.70 -1.94 1.43
N ASP A 73 -12.75 -2.21 0.55
CA ASP A 73 -11.49 -1.50 0.40
C ASP A 73 -11.43 -0.77 -0.96
N MET A 74 -11.75 0.53 -0.93
CA MET A 74 -11.72 1.39 -2.11
C MET A 74 -10.31 1.61 -2.68
N SER A 75 -9.27 1.33 -1.89
CA SER A 75 -7.87 1.41 -2.35
C SER A 75 -7.59 0.31 -3.38
N LEU A 76 -8.23 -0.85 -3.24
CA LEU A 76 -8.11 -1.96 -4.18
C LEU A 76 -8.63 -1.56 -5.57
N LEU A 77 -9.76 -0.84 -5.62
CA LEU A 77 -10.31 -0.32 -6.88
C LEU A 77 -9.47 0.79 -7.52
N THR A 78 -8.88 1.67 -6.71
CA THR A 78 -8.20 2.87 -7.21
C THR A 78 -6.74 2.59 -7.58
N THR A 79 -6.07 1.77 -6.76
CA THR A 79 -4.62 1.53 -6.86
C THR A 79 -4.26 0.09 -7.20
N GLY A 80 -5.23 -0.84 -7.28
CA GLY A 80 -4.99 -2.26 -7.51
C GLY A 80 -4.39 -3.00 -6.31
N THR A 81 -4.00 -2.28 -5.25
CA THR A 81 -3.43 -2.85 -4.02
C THR A 81 -4.35 -2.54 -2.84
N SER A 82 -4.64 -3.56 -2.02
CA SER A 82 -5.40 -3.34 -0.78
C SER A 82 -4.59 -2.53 0.22
N SER A 83 -5.29 -1.79 1.07
CA SER A 83 -4.75 -1.10 2.23
C SER A 83 -3.97 -2.04 3.15
N GLY A 84 -4.44 -3.28 3.31
CA GLY A 84 -3.76 -4.35 4.05
C GLY A 84 -2.42 -4.72 3.43
N THR A 85 -2.35 -4.90 2.11
CA THR A 85 -1.09 -5.17 1.40
C THR A 85 -0.12 -3.99 1.49
N ARG A 86 -0.61 -2.75 1.37
CA ARG A 86 0.23 -1.56 1.55
C ARG A 86 0.84 -1.51 2.95
N LYS A 87 0.03 -1.74 3.99
CA LYS A 87 0.52 -1.76 5.38
C LYS A 87 1.54 -2.87 5.61
N LEU A 88 1.28 -4.07 5.07
CA LEU A 88 2.23 -5.17 5.11
C LEU A 88 3.57 -4.79 4.48
N ARG A 89 3.57 -4.14 3.31
CA ARG A 89 4.78 -3.67 2.64
C ARG A 89 5.53 -2.61 3.46
N GLU A 90 4.82 -1.67 4.07
CA GLU A 90 5.40 -0.65 4.95
C GLU A 90 6.04 -1.26 6.21
N ASP A 91 5.36 -2.22 6.83
CA ASP A 91 5.87 -2.92 8.01
C ASP A 91 7.09 -3.78 7.65
N MET A 92 7.05 -4.48 6.50
CA MET A 92 8.18 -5.23 5.96
C MET A 92 9.38 -4.32 5.68
N ARG A 93 9.14 -3.16 5.08
CA ARG A 93 10.17 -2.16 4.79
C ARG A 93 10.86 -1.70 6.07
N LYS A 94 10.11 -1.34 7.11
CA LYS A 94 10.65 -0.90 8.40
C LYS A 94 11.46 -2.01 9.07
N ALA A 95 10.93 -3.23 9.08
CA ALA A 95 11.62 -4.39 9.64
C ALA A 95 12.94 -4.68 8.90
N LEU A 96 12.95 -4.56 7.56
CA LEU A 96 14.14 -4.79 6.76
C LEU A 96 15.22 -3.72 7.02
N LEU A 97 14.85 -2.44 7.07
CA LEU A 97 15.80 -1.37 7.42
C LEU A 97 16.36 -1.56 8.82
N SER A 98 15.52 -1.88 9.81
CA SER A 98 15.96 -2.19 11.17
C SER A 98 16.94 -3.36 11.21
N LEU A 99 16.71 -4.41 10.41
CA LEU A 99 17.62 -5.56 10.31
C LEU A 99 18.98 -5.20 9.69
N LEU A 100 18.97 -4.34 8.65
CA LEU A 100 20.18 -3.90 7.94
C LEU A 100 20.99 -2.86 8.73
N ASP A 101 20.32 -2.00 9.51
CA ASP A 101 20.95 -0.96 10.33
C ASP A 101 21.39 -1.51 11.70
N GLY A 102 20.79 -2.60 12.17
CA GLY A 102 21.12 -3.23 13.46
C GLY A 102 22.53 -3.83 13.55
N ASP A 103 22.93 -4.20 14.76
CA ASP A 103 24.26 -4.77 15.04
C ASP A 103 24.33 -6.30 14.92
N SER A 104 23.29 -6.90 14.33
CA SER A 104 23.28 -8.31 13.95
C SER A 104 24.41 -8.61 12.95
N GLU A 105 24.77 -9.89 12.81
CA GLU A 105 25.75 -10.33 11.81
C GLU A 105 25.34 -9.88 10.39
N VAL A 106 24.03 -9.95 10.11
CA VAL A 106 23.41 -9.43 8.88
C VAL A 106 23.61 -7.92 8.74
N GLY A 107 23.28 -7.12 9.75
CA GLY A 107 23.41 -5.66 9.65
C GLY A 107 24.86 -5.18 9.55
N ARG A 108 25.80 -5.85 10.25
CA ARG A 108 27.24 -5.62 10.11
C ARG A 108 27.76 -6.02 8.72
N GLY A 109 27.30 -7.14 8.18
CA GLY A 109 27.61 -7.59 6.83
C GLY A 109 27.09 -6.62 5.76
N ALA A 110 25.87 -6.09 5.95
CA ALA A 110 25.21 -5.19 5.01
C ALA A 110 25.91 -3.83 4.90
N ARG A 111 26.37 -3.27 6.03
CA ARG A 111 27.16 -2.03 6.09
C ARG A 111 28.62 -2.22 5.67
N GLY A 112 29.12 -3.46 5.69
CA GLY A 112 30.46 -3.81 5.26
C GLY A 112 30.61 -3.96 3.75
N GLN A 113 31.86 -4.00 3.26
CA GLN A 113 32.17 -4.18 1.84
C GLN A 113 31.68 -5.53 1.26
N ARG A 114 31.51 -6.55 2.10
CA ARG A 114 31.08 -7.89 1.68
C ARG A 114 29.59 -7.93 1.32
N GLY A 115 28.75 -7.15 1.98
CA GLY A 115 27.28 -7.25 1.86
C GLY A 115 26.73 -8.54 2.46
N VAL A 116 25.41 -8.69 2.41
CA VAL A 116 24.68 -9.87 2.89
C VAL A 116 24.13 -10.65 1.71
N LYS A 117 24.20 -11.98 1.75
CA LYS A 117 23.60 -12.82 0.71
C LYS A 117 22.07 -12.71 0.76
N TRP A 118 21.44 -12.68 -0.42
CA TRP A 118 19.98 -12.67 -0.57
C TRP A 118 19.31 -13.82 0.19
N THR A 119 19.82 -15.04 0.04
CA THR A 119 19.27 -16.25 0.66
C THR A 119 19.33 -16.19 2.18
N GLU A 120 20.41 -15.63 2.73
CA GLU A 120 20.59 -15.43 4.16
C GLU A 120 19.66 -14.34 4.70
N LEU A 121 19.53 -13.23 3.99
CA LEU A 121 18.64 -12.14 4.36
C LEU A 121 17.17 -12.59 4.39
N VAL A 122 16.72 -13.33 3.37
CA VAL A 122 15.37 -13.90 3.31
C VAL A 122 15.14 -14.89 4.45
N ARG A 123 16.14 -15.72 4.79
CA ARG A 123 16.05 -16.68 5.90
C ARG A 123 15.87 -15.96 7.23
N VAL A 124 16.75 -15.03 7.56
CA VAL A 124 16.72 -14.29 8.84
C VAL A 124 15.45 -13.45 8.96
N PHE A 125 14.99 -12.84 7.85
CA PHE A 125 13.75 -12.08 7.84
C PHE A 125 12.51 -12.95 8.09
N ARG A 126 12.49 -14.18 7.55
CA ARG A 126 11.43 -15.17 7.80
C ARG A 126 11.43 -15.70 9.23
N GLU A 127 12.60 -15.92 9.81
CA GLU A 127 12.73 -16.35 11.21
C GLU A 127 12.25 -15.26 12.18
N GLY A 128 12.51 -13.98 11.86
CA GLY A 128 12.03 -12.84 12.65
C GLY A 128 10.56 -12.49 12.44
N SER A 129 9.91 -13.03 11.40
CA SER A 129 8.52 -12.69 11.05
C SER A 129 7.58 -13.87 11.28
N SER A 130 6.55 -13.67 12.11
CA SER A 130 5.47 -14.64 12.32
C SER A 130 4.54 -14.81 11.09
N ALA A 131 4.59 -13.86 10.14
CA ALA A 131 3.79 -13.89 8.92
C ALA A 131 4.48 -14.66 7.78
N LYS A 132 3.71 -15.36 6.94
CA LYS A 132 4.20 -15.98 5.69
C LYS A 132 4.64 -14.88 4.72
N VAL A 133 5.94 -14.56 4.70
CA VAL A 133 6.52 -13.59 3.76
C VAL A 133 6.74 -14.25 2.40
N ASP A 134 6.08 -13.72 1.38
CA ASP A 134 6.30 -14.09 -0.02
C ASP A 134 7.66 -13.54 -0.50
N VAL A 135 8.46 -14.37 -1.17
CA VAL A 135 9.78 -13.99 -1.71
C VAL A 135 9.64 -12.94 -2.81
N VAL A 136 8.56 -13.00 -3.58
CA VAL A 136 8.28 -12.04 -4.66
C VAL A 136 8.04 -10.66 -4.06
N GLU A 137 7.17 -10.57 -3.06
CA GLU A 137 6.85 -9.31 -2.37
C GLU A 137 8.07 -8.76 -1.62
N PHE A 138 8.86 -9.63 -0.99
CA PHE A 138 10.12 -9.23 -0.37
C PHE A 138 11.11 -8.63 -1.39
N GLY A 139 11.21 -9.22 -2.59
CA GLY A 139 12.00 -8.68 -3.70
C GLY A 139 11.54 -7.31 -4.18
N GLU A 140 10.22 -7.07 -4.27
CA GLU A 140 9.68 -5.75 -4.63
C GLU A 140 10.02 -4.67 -3.60
N VAL A 141 9.93 -5.00 -2.31
CA VAL A 141 10.31 -4.06 -1.24
C VAL A 141 11.80 -3.72 -1.31
N VAL A 142 12.67 -4.69 -1.57
CA VAL A 142 14.11 -4.43 -1.71
C VAL A 142 14.41 -3.59 -2.95
N ARG A 143 13.73 -3.82 -4.09
CA ARG A 143 13.87 -2.95 -5.28
C ARG A 143 13.43 -1.51 -5.00
N ALA A 144 12.36 -1.34 -4.22
CA ALA A 144 11.92 0.00 -3.83
C ALA A 144 12.99 0.71 -2.99
N LEU A 145 13.60 0.01 -2.01
CA LEU A 145 14.71 0.55 -1.22
C LEU A 145 15.96 0.84 -2.06
N GLU A 146 16.21 0.06 -3.12
CA GLU A 146 17.29 0.32 -4.07
C GLU A 146 17.03 1.56 -4.93
N GLY A 147 15.80 1.74 -5.42
CA GLY A 147 15.40 2.94 -6.17
C GLY A 147 15.51 4.22 -5.34
N GLU A 148 15.36 4.12 -4.03
CA GLU A 148 15.56 5.22 -3.08
C GLU A 148 17.02 5.40 -2.63
N GLY A 149 17.93 4.58 -3.12
CA GLY A 149 19.35 4.67 -2.79
C GLY A 149 19.71 4.24 -1.37
N LEU A 150 18.79 3.63 -0.62
CA LEU A 150 19.07 3.14 0.74
C LEU A 150 19.83 1.82 0.74
N VAL A 151 19.66 1.04 -0.33
CA VAL A 151 20.24 -0.29 -0.51
C VAL A 151 20.81 -0.41 -1.91
N ARG A 152 21.85 -1.22 -2.10
CA ARG A 152 22.37 -1.62 -3.41
C ARG A 152 22.32 -3.12 -3.55
N VAL A 153 21.74 -3.61 -4.64
CA VAL A 153 21.66 -5.03 -4.97
C VAL A 153 22.71 -5.37 -6.03
N VAL A 154 23.53 -6.39 -5.77
CA VAL A 154 24.58 -6.88 -6.67
C VAL A 154 24.29 -8.34 -6.98
N GLY A 155 24.25 -8.73 -8.26
CA GLY A 155 23.98 -10.12 -8.65
C GLY A 155 22.51 -10.55 -8.59
N GLY A 156 21.57 -9.61 -8.38
CA GLY A 156 20.13 -9.83 -8.47
C GLY A 156 19.50 -10.55 -7.25
N PHE A 157 18.28 -11.07 -7.43
CA PHE A 157 17.46 -11.69 -6.37
C PHE A 157 17.54 -13.23 -6.39
N GLY A 158 18.76 -13.77 -6.41
CA GLY A 158 19.01 -15.22 -6.50
C GLY A 158 20.15 -15.67 -5.57
N GLU A 159 20.67 -16.89 -5.77
CA GLU A 159 21.72 -17.47 -4.92
C GLU A 159 23.02 -16.66 -4.88
N ARG A 160 23.32 -15.93 -5.97
CA ARG A 160 24.49 -15.04 -6.07
C ARG A 160 24.19 -13.59 -5.70
N GLY A 161 22.95 -13.31 -5.31
CA GLY A 161 22.49 -11.98 -4.92
C GLY A 161 23.12 -11.53 -3.62
N VAL A 162 23.62 -10.29 -3.59
CA VAL A 162 24.20 -9.65 -2.42
C VAL A 162 23.59 -8.27 -2.24
N ILE A 163 23.22 -7.96 -1.01
CA ILE A 163 22.58 -6.71 -0.61
C ILE A 163 23.55 -5.92 0.26
N ARG A 164 23.70 -4.63 -0.05
CA ARG A 164 24.53 -3.70 0.70
C ARG A 164 23.70 -2.52 1.16
N ARG A 165 23.89 -2.09 2.41
CA ARG A 165 23.30 -0.87 2.95
C ARG A 165 24.12 0.31 2.45
N VAL A 166 23.47 1.28 1.83
CA VAL A 166 24.10 2.53 1.37
C VAL A 166 23.89 3.57 2.46
N VAL A 167 24.93 3.82 3.24
CA VAL A 167 24.92 4.92 4.21
C VAL A 167 25.44 6.15 3.48
N GLU A 168 24.61 7.18 3.30
CA GLU A 168 25.13 8.49 2.88
C GLU A 168 26.13 8.96 3.95
N VAL A 169 27.33 9.33 3.50
CA VAL A 169 28.38 9.95 4.32
C VAL A 169 28.11 11.44 4.43
#